data_AF-A0A1S8CVU2-F1
#
_entry.id   AF-A0A1S8CVU2-F1
#
_cell.length_a   1.000
_cell.length_b   1.000
_cell.length_c   1.000
_cell.angle_alpha   90.00
_cell.angle_beta   90.00
_cell.angle_gamma   90.00
#
_symmetry.space_group_name_H-M   'P 1'
#
loop_
_entity.id
_entity.type
_entity.pdbx_description
1 polymer ?
#
loop_
_entity_poly.entity_id
_entity_poly.type
_entity_poly.pdbx_seq_one_letter_code
_entity_poly.pdbx_strand_id
1 'polypeptide(L)'
;MEADLGTRLDWVAVDHWNTDNPHTHLIVRGRDDTGKDLIIAGDYIAHGFRHRAAELATEWLGPRTELEIQQTLQREVEQERWTSLDRTLQREAGEDVGTCRCAQSWVTGVFHA
;
A
#
# COMPACT_ATOMS: atom_id res chain seq x y z
N MET A 1 13.74 -4.16 5.48
CA MET A 1 14.16 -3.88 4.08
C MET A 1 15.64 -4.11 3.86
N GLU A 2 16.57 -3.30 4.40
CA GLU A 2 18.03 -3.56 4.23
C GLU A 2 18.43 -4.98 4.64
N ALA A 3 17.95 -5.45 5.79
CA ALA A 3 18.17 -6.82 6.25
C ALA A 3 17.53 -7.89 5.34
N ASP A 4 16.38 -7.58 4.71
CA ASP A 4 15.71 -8.52 3.81
C ASP A 4 16.42 -8.58 2.43
N LEU A 5 17.01 -7.45 1.99
CA LEU A 5 17.72 -7.33 0.72
C LEU A 5 19.22 -7.65 0.84
N GLY A 6 19.77 -7.75 2.06
CA GLY A 6 21.17 -8.06 2.31
C GLY A 6 22.15 -6.97 1.87
N THR A 7 21.69 -5.73 1.70
CA THR A 7 22.50 -4.59 1.27
C THR A 7 22.01 -3.30 1.94
N ARG A 8 22.91 -2.33 2.09
CA ARG A 8 22.54 -0.99 2.57
C ARG A 8 21.84 -0.20 1.48
N LEU A 9 20.90 0.64 1.89
CA LEU A 9 20.10 1.46 1.01
C LEU A 9 20.35 2.94 1.30
N ASP A 10 20.62 3.70 0.24
CA ASP A 10 20.50 5.16 0.27
C ASP A 10 19.06 5.53 -0.07
N TRP A 11 18.36 6.21 0.84
CA TRP A 11 16.95 6.56 0.64
C TRP A 11 16.59 7.89 1.28
N VAL A 12 15.49 8.49 0.81
CA VAL A 12 14.85 9.67 1.39
C VAL A 12 13.34 9.44 1.50
N ALA A 13 12.72 10.05 2.50
CA ALA A 13 11.28 9.97 2.71
C ALA A 13 10.62 11.35 2.77
N VAL A 14 9.41 11.46 2.25
CA VAL A 14 8.58 12.66 2.31
C VAL A 14 7.16 12.30 2.71
N ASP A 15 6.69 12.86 3.83
CA ASP A 15 5.35 12.65 4.34
C ASP A 15 4.36 13.66 3.77
N HIS A 16 3.19 13.19 3.34
CA HIS A 16 2.09 14.00 2.88
C HIS A 16 0.91 13.83 3.82
N TRP A 17 0.41 14.95 4.35
CA TRP A 17 -0.74 15.02 5.27
C TRP A 17 -1.87 15.89 4.71
N ASN A 18 -1.69 16.42 3.50
CA ASN A 18 -2.59 17.36 2.83
C ASN A 18 -3.52 16.70 1.80
N THR A 19 -3.67 15.38 1.87
CA THR A 19 -4.58 14.58 1.04
C THR A 19 -5.48 13.76 1.95
N ASP A 20 -6.54 13.16 1.39
CA ASP A 20 -7.52 12.36 2.14
C ASP A 20 -6.91 11.15 2.86
N ASN A 21 -5.76 10.67 2.37
CA ASN A 21 -5.02 9.57 2.96
C ASN A 21 -3.56 10.01 3.22
N PRO A 22 -3.19 10.27 4.48
CA PRO A 22 -1.79 10.53 4.83
C PRO A 22 -0.89 9.40 4.32
N HIS A 23 0.18 9.76 3.62
CA HIS A 23 1.08 8.78 3.01
C HIS A 23 2.51 9.29 2.93
N THR A 24 3.46 8.37 3.00
CA THR A 24 4.89 8.64 2.88
C THR A 24 5.39 8.14 1.54
N HIS A 25 6.09 9.00 0.80
CA HIS A 25 6.87 8.60 -0.36
C HIS A 25 8.27 8.21 0.08
N LEU A 26 8.68 6.98 -0.22
CA LEU A 26 10.07 6.53 -0.07
C LEU A 26 10.73 6.50 -1.44
N ILE A 27 11.83 7.23 -1.58
CA ILE A 27 12.69 7.21 -2.77
C ILE A 27 13.96 6.48 -2.39
N VAL A 28 14.28 5.40 -3.12
CA VAL A 28 15.46 4.57 -2.89
C VAL A 28 16.38 4.69 -4.09
N ARG A 29 17.67 4.87 -3.84
CA ARG A 29 18.69 4.86 -4.90
C ARG A 29 18.73 3.48 -5.55
N GLY A 30 18.73 3.43 -6.88
CA GLY A 30 18.83 2.17 -7.64
C GLY A 30 20.20 1.49 -7.62
N ARG A 31 21.00 1.69 -6.57
CA ARG A 31 22.34 1.13 -6.41
C ARG A 31 22.48 0.47 -5.04
N ASP A 32 23.10 -0.70 -5.02
CA ASP A 32 23.45 -1.40 -3.79
C ASP A 32 24.73 -0.82 -3.15
N ASP A 33 25.10 -1.33 -1.97
CA ASP A 33 26.31 -0.93 -1.24
C ASP A 33 27.63 -1.30 -1.93
N THR A 34 27.59 -2.11 -2.99
CA THR A 34 28.73 -2.41 -3.86
C THR A 34 28.78 -1.51 -5.10
N GLY A 35 27.78 -0.65 -5.30
CA GLY A 35 27.62 0.23 -6.45
C GLY A 35 27.02 -0.44 -7.69
N LYS A 36 26.55 -1.69 -7.58
CA LYS A 36 25.82 -2.38 -8.65
C LYS A 36 24.36 -1.99 -8.64
N ASP A 37 23.63 -2.38 -9.68
CA ASP A 37 22.20 -2.10 -9.76
C ASP A 37 21.45 -2.83 -8.65
N LEU A 38 20.60 -2.10 -7.94
CA LEU A 38 19.75 -2.67 -6.91
C LEU A 38 18.58 -3.40 -7.57
N ILE A 39 18.57 -4.73 -7.48
CA ILE A 39 17.49 -5.56 -8.00
C ILE A 39 16.59 -5.99 -6.86
N ILE A 40 15.32 -5.58 -6.91
CA ILE A 40 14.30 -5.98 -5.94
C ILE A 40 13.26 -6.83 -6.67
N ALA A 41 12.92 -7.98 -6.09
CA ALA A 41 11.88 -8.84 -6.64
C ALA A 41 10.54 -8.09 -6.70
N GLY A 42 9.83 -8.18 -7.83
CA GLY A 42 8.53 -7.52 -8.02
C GLY A 42 7.52 -7.90 -6.94
N ASP A 43 7.47 -9.17 -6.55
CA ASP A 43 6.58 -9.67 -5.49
C ASP A 43 6.92 -9.09 -4.11
N TYR A 44 8.21 -8.81 -3.85
CA TYR A 44 8.61 -8.13 -2.62
C TYR A 44 8.07 -6.70 -2.60
N ILE A 45 8.09 -5.98 -3.72
CA ILE A 45 7.47 -4.65 -3.80
C ILE A 45 5.93 -4.73 -3.68
N ALA A 46 5.30 -5.69 -4.39
CA ALA A 46 3.85 -5.80 -4.45
C ALA A 46 3.22 -6.18 -3.09
N HIS A 47 3.87 -7.07 -2.34
CA HIS A 47 3.30 -7.68 -1.14
C HIS A 47 4.28 -7.72 0.04
N GLY A 48 5.53 -8.12 -0.21
CA GLY A 48 6.53 -8.33 0.84
C GLY A 48 6.77 -7.10 1.70
N PHE A 49 7.01 -5.95 1.10
CA PHE A 49 7.31 -4.70 1.80
C PHE A 49 6.17 -4.29 2.73
N ARG A 50 4.91 -4.36 2.25
CA ARG A 50 3.74 -4.07 3.08
C ARG A 50 3.63 -5.01 4.28
N HIS A 51 3.87 -6.30 4.08
CA HIS A 51 3.83 -7.28 5.16
C HIS A 51 4.89 -6.97 6.23
N ARG A 52 6.15 -6.77 5.81
CA ARG A 52 7.26 -6.46 6.73
C ARG A 52 7.03 -5.15 7.49
N ALA A 53 6.51 -4.12 6.81
CA ALA A 53 6.15 -2.86 7.45
C ALA A 53 5.03 -3.03 8.47
N ALA A 54 4.00 -3.83 8.16
CA ALA A 54 2.90 -4.11 9.08
C ALA A 54 3.35 -4.91 10.32
N GLU A 55 4.23 -5.89 10.14
CA GLU A 55 4.85 -6.63 11.25
C GLU A 55 5.61 -5.69 12.19
N LEU A 56 6.49 -4.84 11.64
CA LEU A 56 7.28 -3.89 12.43
C LEU A 56 6.39 -2.85 13.14
N ALA A 57 5.37 -2.33 12.44
CA ALA A 57 4.41 -1.41 13.05
C ALA A 57 3.64 -2.09 14.20
N THR A 58 3.25 -3.36 14.04
CA THR A 58 2.56 -4.12 15.08
C THR A 58 3.47 -4.39 16.27
N GLU A 59 4.75 -4.67 16.04
CA GLU A 59 5.75 -4.85 17.10
C GLU A 59 5.92 -3.57 17.93
N TRP A 60 5.96 -2.40 17.29
CA TRP A 60 6.24 -1.14 17.96
C TRP A 60 5.01 -0.46 18.56
N LEU A 61 3.87 -0.53 17.87
CA LEU A 61 2.65 0.18 18.23
C LEU A 61 1.59 -0.74 18.87
N GLY A 62 1.80 -2.06 18.79
CA GLY A 62 0.79 -3.05 19.15
C GLY A 62 -0.20 -3.34 18.02
N PRO A 63 -1.11 -4.31 18.23
CA PRO A 63 -2.17 -4.58 17.27
C PRO A 63 -3.13 -3.41 17.16
N ARG A 64 -3.72 -3.24 15.98
CA ARG A 64 -4.79 -2.25 15.80
C ARG A 64 -5.95 -2.53 16.75
N THR A 65 -6.42 -1.48 17.40
CA THR A 65 -7.58 -1.54 18.28
C THR A 65 -8.87 -1.62 17.47
N GLU A 66 -9.92 -2.16 18.07
CA GLU A 66 -11.25 -2.19 17.46
C GLU A 66 -11.72 -0.78 17.07
N LEU A 67 -11.45 0.23 17.91
CA LEU A 67 -11.82 1.62 17.61
C LEU A 67 -11.14 2.14 16.33
N GLU A 68 -9.84 1.89 16.15
CA GLU A 68 -9.11 2.31 14.95
C GLU A 68 -9.60 1.59 13.69
N ILE A 69 -10.02 0.32 13.83
CA ILE A 69 -10.64 -0.45 12.75
C ILE A 69 -11.97 0.17 12.36
N GLN A 70 -12.85 0.41 13.33
CA GLN A 70 -14.15 1.05 13.11
C GLN A 70 -14.02 2.44 12.48
N GLN A 71 -13.09 3.27 12.97
CA GLN A 71 -12.82 4.59 12.39
C GLN A 71 -12.36 4.51 10.92
N THR A 72 -11.56 3.50 10.58
CA THR A 72 -11.10 3.31 9.20
C THR A 72 -12.26 2.90 8.30
N LEU A 73 -13.08 1.95 8.75
CA LEU A 73 -14.27 1.49 8.02
C LEU A 73 -15.28 2.62 7.83
N GLN A 74 -15.48 3.46 8.84
CA GLN A 74 -16.39 4.61 8.76
C GLN A 74 -15.96 5.60 7.67
N ARG A 75 -14.65 5.83 7.49
CA ARG A 75 -14.13 6.70 6.42
C ARG A 75 -14.33 6.12 5.03
N GLU A 76 -14.45 4.80 4.88
CA GLU A 76 -14.70 4.19 3.55
C GLU A 76 -16.06 4.59 2.97
N VAL A 77 -17.05 4.91 3.82
CA VAL A 77 -18.40 5.32 3.40
C VAL A 77 -18.39 6.59 2.55
N GLU A 78 -17.49 7.53 2.86
CA GLU A 78 -17.42 8.84 2.21
C GLU A 78 -16.49 8.84 0.98
N GLN A 79 -15.81 7.72 0.69
CA GLN A 79 -14.82 7.66 -0.38
C GLN A 79 -15.47 7.36 -1.73
N GLU A 80 -15.25 8.23 -2.71
CA GLU A 80 -15.71 8.04 -4.11
C GLU A 80 -14.81 7.06 -4.90
N ARG A 81 -14.47 5.91 -4.30
CA ARG A 81 -13.68 4.84 -4.94
C ARG A 81 -14.06 3.47 -4.38
N TRP A 82 -13.72 2.42 -5.10
CA TRP A 82 -13.93 1.04 -4.65
C TRP A 82 -13.08 0.69 -3.41
N THR A 83 -13.73 0.33 -2.32
CA THR A 83 -13.19 0.13 -0.96
C THR A 83 -13.40 -1.30 -0.45
N SER A 84 -13.07 -1.58 0.82
CA SER A 84 -13.33 -2.88 1.44
C SER A 84 -14.81 -3.07 1.78
N LEU A 85 -15.51 -1.98 2.08
CA LEU A 85 -16.95 -1.92 2.24
C LEU A 85 -17.67 -2.42 0.98
N ASP A 86 -17.31 -1.92 -0.21
CA ASP A 86 -17.92 -2.35 -1.48
C ASP A 86 -17.75 -3.86 -1.73
N ARG A 87 -16.57 -4.40 -1.41
CA ARG A 87 -16.29 -5.84 -1.52
C ARG A 87 -17.16 -6.66 -0.56
N THR A 88 -17.43 -6.14 0.64
CA THR A 88 -18.30 -6.79 1.62
C THR A 88 -19.76 -6.75 1.18
N LEU A 89 -20.24 -5.58 0.75
CA LEU A 89 -21.59 -5.40 0.22
C LEU A 89 -21.84 -6.30 -0.99
N GLN A 90 -20.89 -6.40 -1.93
CA GLN A 90 -21.01 -7.29 -3.08
C GLN A 90 -21.11 -8.76 -2.68
N ARG A 91 -20.32 -9.18 -1.68
CA ARG A 91 -20.36 -10.57 -1.17
C ARG A 91 -21.70 -10.88 -0.51
N GLU A 92 -22.30 -9.92 0.18
CA GLU A 92 -23.58 -10.08 0.88
C GLU A 92 -24.79 -9.96 -0.06
N ALA A 93 -24.68 -9.17 -1.13
CA ALA A 93 -25.77 -8.93 -2.08
C ALA A 93 -26.07 -10.13 -3.02
N GLY A 94 -25.16 -11.11 -3.12
CA GLY A 94 -25.27 -12.20 -4.10
C GLY A 94 -25.09 -11.72 -5.55
N GLU A 95 -24.93 -12.65 -6.50
CA GLU A 95 -24.58 -12.36 -7.91
C GLU A 95 -25.62 -11.52 -8.70
N ASP A 96 -26.76 -11.18 -8.10
CA ASP A 96 -27.90 -10.54 -8.78
C ASP A 96 -27.98 -9.01 -8.64
N VAL A 97 -27.04 -8.36 -7.94
CA VAL A 97 -26.96 -6.88 -7.92
C VAL A 97 -25.92 -6.42 -8.93
N GLY A 98 -26.44 -5.88 -10.03
CA GLY A 98 -25.69 -5.50 -11.23
C GLY A 98 -24.38 -4.75 -10.97
N THR A 99 -23.36 -5.19 -11.70
CA THR A 99 -22.04 -4.58 -11.79
C THR A 99 -22.12 -3.05 -11.93
N CYS A 100 -21.76 -2.31 -10.86
CA CYS A 100 -21.35 -0.92 -11.00
C CYS A 100 -19.96 -0.90 -11.62
N ARG A 101 -19.89 -0.81 -12.95
CA ARG A 101 -18.66 -0.56 -13.70
C ARG A 101 -18.22 0.89 -13.46
N CYS A 102 -17.46 1.13 -12.40
CA CYS A 102 -16.61 2.32 -12.31
C CYS A 102 -15.14 1.90 -12.36
N ALA A 103 -14.49 2.28 -13.47
CA ALA A 103 -13.05 2.32 -13.72
C ALA A 103 -12.28 0.98 -13.85
N GLN A 104 -12.47 0.27 -14.97
CA GLN A 104 -11.35 -0.42 -15.64
C GLN A 104 -10.62 0.57 -16.55
N SER A 105 -9.87 1.47 -15.95
CA SER A 105 -8.88 2.36 -16.57
C SER A 105 -8.20 2.95 -15.35
N TRP A 106 -6.95 2.64 -15.01
CA TRP A 106 -5.74 2.99 -15.75
C TRP A 106 -4.64 1.95 -15.50
N VAL A 107 -4.16 1.29 -16.55
CA VAL A 107 -2.79 0.76 -16.59
C VAL A 107 -2.13 1.41 -17.80
N THR A 108 -1.69 2.65 -17.62
CA THR A 108 -0.76 3.32 -18.54
C THR A 108 0.11 4.28 -17.73
N GLY A 109 1.42 4.18 -17.96
CA GLY A 109 2.46 4.99 -17.31
C GLY A 109 3.63 4.11 -16.87
N VAL A 110 4.23 3.32 -17.77
CA VAL A 110 5.38 3.74 -18.59
C VAL A 110 6.55 4.21 -17.72
N PHE A 111 7.47 3.28 -17.47
CA PHE A 111 8.87 3.56 -17.22
C PHE A 111 9.40 4.44 -18.37
N HIS A 112 9.95 5.61 -18.06
CA HIS A 112 10.95 6.27 -18.88
C HIS A 112 12.11 6.71 -17.99
N ALA A 113 13.29 6.62 -18.58
CA ALA A 113 14.63 6.57 -18.01
C ALA A 113 15.02 7.72 -17.07
#